data_AF-A0A3C0EBB7-F1
#
_entry.id   AF-A0A3C0EBB7-F1
#
_cell.length_a   1.000
_cell.length_b   1.000
_cell.length_c   1.000
_cell.angle_alpha   90.00
_cell.angle_beta   90.00
_cell.angle_gamma   90.00
#
_symmetry.space_group_name_H-M   'P 1'
#
loop_
_entity.id
_entity.type
_entity.pdbx_description
1 polymer ?
#
loop_
_entity_poly.entity_id
_entity_poly.type
_entity_poly.pdbx_seq_one_letter_code
_entity_poly.pdbx_strand_id
1 'polypeptide(L)'
;SAMNLPVRTGVNVTGISTGPGGKGFEVKAEGGSYQAANVVVASGAMQTPHTPTVSKELPSWLDQMHTAAYRNPDQLKPGGVLIIGSAQSGVQIAEELIEAGRPVYLCTSKVGRSIRQYRGRDVLYWGIATGNLYQTVADLEDPNMQFAAQGQVLGTRGGHTISLQQLARDGVVLLGGLKRGFRRSAIPEGKPRRELRFR
;
A
#
# COMPACT_ATOMS: atom_id res chain seq x y z
N SER A 1 21.11 -8.50 -19.67
CA SER A 1 21.68 -7.38 -20.44
C SER A 1 20.84 -6.14 -20.15
N ALA A 2 21.42 -5.07 -19.63
CA ALA A 2 20.67 -3.83 -19.41
C ALA A 2 20.49 -3.13 -20.76
N MET A 3 19.24 -2.92 -21.19
CA MET A 3 18.97 -2.14 -22.40
C MET A 3 19.47 -0.71 -22.18
N ASN A 4 20.31 -0.19 -23.10
CA ASN A 4 20.84 1.17 -23.03
C ASN A 4 19.76 2.18 -23.47
N LEU A 5 18.73 2.33 -22.64
CA LEU A 5 17.64 3.27 -22.86
C LEU A 5 18.06 4.67 -22.40
N PRO A 6 17.75 5.74 -23.16
CA PRO A 6 18.14 7.12 -22.84
C PRO A 6 17.25 7.71 -21.72
N VAL A 7 17.22 7.08 -20.55
CA VAL A 7 16.42 7.50 -19.40
C VAL A 7 17.10 8.68 -18.70
N ARG A 8 16.35 9.77 -18.48
CA ARG A 8 16.79 10.93 -17.69
C ARG A 8 16.16 10.86 -16.30
N THR A 9 16.98 10.62 -15.28
CA THR A 9 16.55 10.59 -13.87
C THR A 9 16.73 11.96 -13.20
N GLY A 10 16.03 12.20 -12.09
CA GLY A 10 16.14 13.47 -11.35
C GLY A 10 15.51 14.67 -12.07
N VAL A 11 14.68 14.42 -13.08
CA VAL A 11 13.95 15.45 -13.83
C VAL A 11 12.48 15.31 -13.51
N ASN A 12 11.95 16.22 -12.70
CA ASN A 12 10.54 16.22 -12.34
C ASN A 12 9.70 16.91 -13.43
N VAL A 13 8.68 16.22 -13.94
CA VAL A 13 7.71 16.78 -14.90
C VAL A 13 6.60 17.46 -14.12
N THR A 14 6.37 18.75 -14.37
CA THR A 14 5.42 19.58 -13.62
C THR A 14 4.16 19.92 -14.40
N GLY A 15 4.15 19.70 -15.71
CA GLY A 15 2.96 19.93 -16.52
C GLY A 15 3.07 19.41 -17.94
N ILE A 16 1.92 19.14 -18.54
CA ILE A 16 1.76 18.77 -19.95
C ILE A 16 0.68 19.68 -20.51
N SER A 17 0.95 20.30 -21.65
CA SER A 17 -0.01 21.12 -22.40
C SER A 17 0.03 20.79 -23.88
N THR A 18 -0.95 21.26 -24.64
CA THR A 18 -0.90 21.21 -26.10
C THR A 18 0.33 21.94 -26.61
N GLY A 19 1.00 21.35 -27.60
CA GLY A 19 2.20 21.95 -28.20
C GLY A 19 1.86 23.19 -29.05
N PRO A 20 2.86 24.00 -29.40
CA PRO A 20 2.70 25.19 -30.23
C PRO A 20 1.98 24.88 -31.55
N GLY A 21 1.04 25.75 -31.94
CA GLY A 21 0.23 25.56 -33.16
C GLY A 21 -0.74 24.37 -33.08
N GLY A 22 -1.03 23.86 -31.87
CA GLY A 22 -2.00 22.78 -31.65
C GLY A 22 -1.49 21.39 -32.04
N LYS A 23 -0.18 21.21 -32.26
CA LYS A 23 0.43 19.93 -32.64
C LYS A 23 1.25 19.35 -31.50
N GLY A 24 1.03 18.08 -31.21
CA GLY A 24 1.75 17.35 -30.17
C GLY A 24 1.56 17.95 -28.77
N PHE A 25 2.55 17.73 -27.90
CA PHE A 25 2.54 18.13 -26.50
C PHE A 25 3.80 18.90 -26.15
N GLU A 26 3.61 19.96 -25.36
CA GLU A 26 4.68 20.57 -24.60
C GLU A 26 4.71 19.97 -23.19
N VAL A 27 5.85 19.42 -22.80
CA VAL A 27 6.09 18.85 -21.47
C VAL A 27 7.02 19.78 -20.70
N LYS A 28 6.53 20.36 -19.62
CA LYS A 28 7.31 21.19 -18.71
C LYS A 28 7.97 20.31 -17.65
N ALA A 29 9.27 20.47 -17.49
CA ALA A 29 10.02 19.80 -16.46
C ALA A 29 11.04 20.74 -15.81
N GLU A 30 11.59 20.32 -14.68
CA GLU A 30 12.73 20.99 -14.08
C GLU A 30 13.91 21.02 -15.07
N GLY A 31 14.43 22.22 -15.34
CA GLY A 31 15.52 22.41 -16.30
C GLY A 31 15.09 22.62 -17.76
N GLY A 32 13.79 22.64 -18.09
CA GLY A 32 13.31 23.09 -19.40
C GLY A 32 12.01 22.46 -19.90
N SER A 33 11.59 22.86 -21.10
CA SER A 33 10.45 22.28 -21.82
C SER A 33 10.91 21.28 -22.88
N TYR A 34 10.10 20.25 -23.12
CA TYR A 34 10.28 19.26 -24.17
C TYR A 34 9.08 19.26 -25.10
N GLN A 35 9.31 19.01 -26.39
CA GLN A 35 8.24 18.80 -27.38
C GLN A 35 8.15 17.31 -27.71
N ALA A 36 6.96 16.75 -27.68
CA ALA A 36 6.72 15.35 -27.97
C ALA A 36 5.46 15.15 -28.83
N ALA A 37 5.52 14.23 -29.79
CA ALA A 37 4.33 13.83 -30.54
C ALA A 37 3.35 13.02 -29.68
N ASN A 38 3.87 12.22 -28.75
CA ASN A 38 3.10 11.37 -27.85
C ASN A 38 3.65 11.49 -26.43
N VAL A 39 2.75 11.40 -25.44
CA VAL A 39 3.12 11.37 -24.02
C VAL A 39 2.45 10.15 -23.37
N VAL A 40 3.23 9.38 -22.63
CA VAL A 40 2.73 8.25 -21.82
C VAL A 40 2.94 8.63 -20.35
N VAL A 41 1.84 8.75 -19.60
CA VAL A 41 1.89 9.07 -18.17
C VAL A 41 2.00 7.76 -17.38
N ALA A 42 3.19 7.46 -16.89
CA ALA A 42 3.51 6.26 -16.12
C ALA A 42 3.96 6.58 -14.68
N SER A 43 3.42 7.65 -14.09
CA SER A 43 3.79 8.12 -12.74
C SER A 43 3.24 7.26 -11.58
N GLY A 44 2.35 6.31 -11.88
CA GLY A 44 1.61 5.55 -10.88
C GLY A 44 0.47 6.34 -10.23
N ALA A 45 -0.39 5.64 -9.49
CA ALA A 45 -1.57 6.20 -8.81
C ALA A 45 -1.45 6.26 -7.27
N MET A 46 -0.32 5.78 -6.71
CA MET A 46 -0.11 5.59 -5.26
C MET A 46 1.10 6.40 -4.75
N GLN A 47 1.35 7.55 -5.35
CA GLN A 47 2.52 8.41 -5.08
C GLN A 47 2.37 9.29 -3.83
N THR A 48 1.15 9.61 -3.42
CA THR A 48 0.89 10.52 -2.30
C THR A 48 0.43 9.72 -1.07
N PRO A 49 1.23 9.68 0.01
CA PRO A 49 0.83 9.07 1.27
C PRO A 49 -0.47 9.67 1.81
N HIS A 50 -1.40 8.81 2.22
CA HIS A 50 -2.63 9.22 2.91
C HIS A 50 -2.52 8.91 4.39
N THR A 51 -2.30 9.96 5.20
CA THR A 51 -2.27 9.84 6.67
C THR A 51 -3.64 10.24 7.25
N PRO A 52 -4.35 9.34 7.96
CA PRO A 52 -5.66 9.66 8.55
C PRO A 52 -5.60 10.80 9.58
N THR A 53 -6.60 11.69 9.60
CA THR A 53 -6.62 12.87 10.51
C THR A 53 -6.43 12.54 11.99
N VAL A 54 -6.89 11.37 12.44
CA VAL A 54 -6.72 10.91 13.83
C VAL A 54 -5.24 10.82 14.25
N SER A 55 -4.30 10.74 13.30
CA SER A 55 -2.86 10.80 13.57
C SER A 55 -2.46 12.08 14.33
N LYS A 56 -3.18 13.18 14.10
CA LYS A 56 -2.96 14.47 14.75
C LYS A 56 -3.49 14.52 16.19
N GLU A 57 -4.37 13.60 16.55
CA GLU A 57 -4.97 13.48 17.88
C GLU A 57 -4.19 12.52 18.78
N LEU A 58 -3.25 11.76 18.21
CA LEU A 58 -2.45 10.80 18.97
C LEU A 58 -1.46 11.53 19.90
N PRO A 59 -1.24 11.02 21.12
CA PRO A 59 -0.25 11.56 22.03
C PRO A 59 1.14 11.71 21.39
N SER A 60 1.84 12.80 21.71
CA SER A 60 3.17 13.11 21.16
C SER A 60 4.27 12.09 21.50
N TRP A 61 4.06 11.26 22.53
CA TRP A 61 4.99 10.19 22.90
C TRP A 61 4.87 8.94 22.01
N LEU A 62 3.81 8.83 21.19
CA LEU A 62 3.69 7.76 20.20
C LEU A 62 4.47 8.11 18.94
N ASP A 63 5.44 7.27 18.60
CA ASP A 63 6.10 7.38 17.29
C ASP A 63 5.17 6.91 16.19
N GLN A 64 5.04 7.74 15.15
CA GLN A 64 4.20 7.47 14.01
C GLN A 64 5.06 7.40 12.74
N MET A 65 4.79 6.41 11.90
CA MET A 65 5.49 6.21 10.64
C MET A 65 4.50 5.76 9.56
N HIS A 66 4.50 6.45 8.43
CA HIS A 66 3.76 5.99 7.25
C HIS A 66 4.53 4.85 6.56
N THR A 67 3.84 3.87 5.98
CA THR A 67 4.46 2.72 5.30
C THR A 67 5.43 3.12 4.19
N ALA A 68 5.18 4.26 3.52
CA ALA A 68 6.07 4.86 2.52
C ALA A 68 7.48 5.20 3.06
N ALA A 69 7.64 5.41 4.36
CA ALA A 69 8.94 5.67 5.02
C ALA A 69 9.56 4.41 5.65
N TYR A 70 8.75 3.35 5.87
CA TYR A 70 9.21 2.09 6.43
C TYR A 70 10.07 1.30 5.43
N ARG A 71 11.18 0.75 5.90
CA ARG A 71 12.14 -0.04 5.13
C ARG A 71 12.51 -1.37 5.80
N ASN A 72 12.55 -1.41 7.13
CA ASN A 72 12.85 -2.62 7.89
C ASN A 72 12.44 -2.48 9.38
N PRO A 73 12.40 -3.60 10.15
CA PRO A 73 12.00 -3.60 11.55
C PRO A 73 12.89 -2.76 12.49
N ASP A 74 14.16 -2.58 12.15
CA ASP A 74 15.15 -1.89 13.00
C ASP A 74 14.90 -0.38 13.09
N GLN A 75 14.12 0.19 12.17
CA GLN A 75 13.71 1.60 12.22
C GLN A 75 12.71 1.91 13.33
N LEU A 76 12.02 0.92 13.89
CA LEU A 76 10.99 1.16 14.90
C LEU A 76 11.56 0.92 16.30
N LYS A 77 11.28 1.85 17.23
CA LYS A 77 11.70 1.76 18.63
C LYS A 77 11.25 0.45 19.28
N PRO A 78 11.94 -0.03 20.34
CA PRO A 78 11.55 -1.23 21.06
C PRO A 78 10.09 -1.17 21.53
N GLY A 79 9.40 -2.31 21.45
CA GLY A 79 8.00 -2.45 21.89
C GLY A 79 7.05 -2.92 20.81
N GLY A 80 5.77 -2.95 21.15
CA GLY A 80 4.69 -3.39 20.26
C GLY A 80 4.40 -2.38 19.15
N VAL A 81 3.99 -2.88 17.99
CA VAL A 81 3.70 -2.07 16.80
C VAL A 81 2.21 -2.17 16.47
N LEU A 82 1.55 -1.03 16.31
CA LEU A 82 0.18 -0.94 15.79
C LEU A 82 0.22 -0.56 14.31
N ILE A 83 -0.29 -1.45 13.46
CA ILE A 83 -0.44 -1.22 12.02
C ILE A 83 -1.88 -0.84 11.73
N ILE A 84 -2.06 0.29 11.04
CA ILE A 84 -3.37 0.78 10.62
C ILE A 84 -3.62 0.41 9.15
N GLY A 85 -4.50 -0.56 8.93
CA GLY A 85 -4.95 -1.00 7.62
C GLY A 85 -4.30 -2.30 7.17
N SER A 86 -5.12 -3.25 6.73
CA SER A 86 -4.69 -4.57 6.24
C SER A 86 -4.79 -4.69 4.71
N ALA A 87 -4.37 -3.65 3.98
CA ALA A 87 -4.09 -3.78 2.55
C ALA A 87 -2.72 -4.46 2.33
N GLN A 88 -2.23 -4.53 1.09
CA GLN A 88 -0.97 -5.20 0.72
C GLN A 88 0.22 -4.84 1.64
N SER A 89 0.56 -3.55 1.77
CA SER A 89 1.69 -3.13 2.61
C SER A 89 1.49 -3.48 4.09
N GLY A 90 0.26 -3.34 4.61
CA GLY A 90 -0.03 -3.56 6.02
C GLY A 90 0.13 -5.02 6.42
N VAL A 91 -0.32 -5.96 5.58
CA VAL A 91 -0.15 -7.40 5.86
C VAL A 91 1.28 -7.87 5.66
N GLN A 92 2.01 -7.30 4.69
CA GLN A 92 3.44 -7.58 4.48
C GLN A 92 4.29 -7.13 5.67
N ILE A 93 4.08 -5.90 6.14
CA ILE A 93 4.80 -5.37 7.30
C ILE A 93 4.41 -6.15 8.57
N ALA A 94 3.14 -6.52 8.73
CA ALA A 94 2.72 -7.33 9.87
C ALA A 94 3.45 -8.68 9.92
N GLU A 95 3.58 -9.34 8.77
CA GLU A 95 4.31 -10.61 8.62
C GLU A 95 5.80 -10.43 8.95
N GLU A 96 6.46 -9.44 8.36
CA GLU A 96 7.88 -9.17 8.60
C GLU A 96 8.18 -8.85 10.07
N LEU A 97 7.32 -8.06 10.73
CA LEU A 97 7.52 -7.71 12.13
C LEU A 97 7.29 -8.89 13.08
N ILE A 98 6.36 -9.79 12.76
CA ILE A 98 6.20 -11.06 13.51
C ILE A 98 7.44 -11.94 13.33
N GLU A 99 7.97 -12.06 12.11
CA GLU A 99 9.20 -12.81 11.86
C GLU A 99 10.41 -12.21 12.59
N ALA A 100 10.44 -10.88 12.75
CA ALA A 100 11.41 -10.16 13.58
C ALA A 100 11.16 -10.28 15.10
N GLY A 101 10.19 -11.09 15.54
CA GLY A 101 9.90 -11.36 16.94
C GLY A 101 9.17 -10.22 17.67
N ARG A 102 8.53 -9.30 16.95
CA ARG A 102 7.87 -8.14 17.55
C ARG A 102 6.41 -8.40 17.89
N PRO A 103 5.87 -7.81 18.98
CA PRO A 103 4.43 -7.80 19.21
C PRO A 103 3.72 -6.94 18.17
N VAL A 104 2.80 -7.52 17.40
CA VAL A 104 2.08 -6.81 16.32
C VAL A 104 0.58 -6.75 16.61
N TYR A 105 0.02 -5.56 16.48
CA TYR A 105 -1.41 -5.28 16.51
C TYR A 105 -1.83 -4.77 15.14
N LEU A 106 -2.90 -5.32 14.57
CA LEU A 106 -3.34 -4.96 13.22
C LEU A 106 -4.80 -4.51 13.21
N CYS A 107 -5.01 -3.25 12.85
CA CYS A 107 -6.33 -2.75 12.48
C CYS A 107 -6.66 -3.18 11.05
N THR A 108 -7.77 -3.90 10.88
CA THR A 108 -8.16 -4.47 9.60
C THR A 108 -8.84 -3.44 8.69
N SER A 109 -8.77 -3.69 7.38
CA SER A 109 -9.48 -2.93 6.35
C SER A 109 -10.49 -3.84 5.62
N LYS A 110 -11.26 -3.26 4.70
CA LYS A 110 -12.18 -4.02 3.82
C LYS A 110 -11.47 -4.75 2.68
N VAL A 111 -10.14 -4.64 2.58
CA VAL A 111 -9.37 -5.23 1.48
C VAL A 111 -9.33 -6.74 1.64
N GLY A 112 -9.79 -7.45 0.61
CA GLY A 112 -9.82 -8.90 0.57
C GLY A 112 -8.45 -9.52 0.27
N ARG A 113 -8.34 -10.82 0.57
CA ARG A 113 -7.19 -11.64 0.16
C ARG A 113 -7.32 -12.03 -1.31
N SER A 114 -6.19 -12.10 -2.00
CA SER A 114 -6.11 -12.79 -3.29
C SER A 114 -5.38 -14.11 -3.11
N ILE A 115 -5.90 -15.17 -3.74
CA ILE A 115 -5.20 -16.45 -3.78
C ILE A 115 -4.02 -16.29 -4.73
N ARG A 116 -2.79 -16.51 -4.25
CA ARG A 116 -1.59 -16.28 -5.07
C ARG A 116 -1.47 -17.25 -6.23
N GLN A 117 -1.79 -18.53 -6.00
CA GLN A 117 -1.69 -19.59 -7.01
C GLN A 117 -3.02 -20.32 -7.17
N TYR A 118 -3.44 -20.51 -8.42
CA TYR A 118 -4.62 -21.28 -8.78
C TYR A 118 -4.27 -22.20 -9.94
N ARG A 119 -4.57 -23.50 -9.79
CA ARG A 119 -4.28 -24.56 -10.79
C ARG A 119 -2.83 -24.54 -11.32
N GLY A 120 -1.87 -24.39 -10.41
CA GLY A 120 -0.44 -24.39 -10.74
C GLY A 120 0.07 -23.13 -11.43
N ARG A 121 -0.72 -22.05 -11.49
CA ARG A 121 -0.33 -20.78 -12.11
C ARG A 121 -0.56 -19.61 -11.16
N ASP A 122 0.23 -18.56 -11.32
CA ASP A 122 0.10 -17.32 -10.56
C ASP A 122 -1.20 -16.58 -10.89
N VAL A 123 -1.76 -15.84 -9.93
CA VAL A 123 -2.95 -15.02 -10.16
C VAL A 123 -2.73 -13.96 -11.25
N LEU A 124 -1.52 -13.42 -11.39
CA LEU A 124 -1.19 -12.48 -12.46
C LEU A 124 -1.17 -13.16 -13.83
N TYR A 125 -0.73 -14.43 -13.92
CA TYR A 125 -0.84 -15.20 -15.16
C TYR A 125 -2.30 -15.30 -15.60
N TRP A 126 -3.22 -15.61 -14.68
CA TRP A 126 -4.64 -15.67 -15.00
C TRP A 126 -5.18 -14.30 -15.41
N GLY A 127 -4.79 -13.23 -14.72
CA GLY A 127 -5.18 -11.87 -15.10
C GLY A 127 -4.72 -11.47 -16.51
N ILE A 128 -3.57 -11.96 -16.97
CA ILE A 128 -3.12 -11.82 -18.36
C ILE A 128 -3.97 -12.70 -19.28
N ALA A 129 -4.09 -13.98 -18.96
CA ALA A 129 -4.74 -14.98 -19.81
C ALA A 129 -6.24 -14.71 -20.04
N THR A 130 -6.92 -14.11 -19.07
CA THR A 130 -8.35 -13.76 -19.18
C THR A 130 -8.60 -12.37 -19.75
N GLY A 131 -7.55 -11.59 -20.00
CA GLY A 131 -7.69 -10.24 -20.53
C GLY A 131 -7.79 -9.13 -19.47
N ASN A 132 -7.97 -9.47 -18.19
CA ASN A 132 -8.26 -8.50 -17.12
C ASN A 132 -7.17 -7.43 -16.96
N LEU A 133 -5.90 -7.78 -17.18
CA LEU A 133 -4.79 -6.80 -17.10
C LEU A 133 -4.63 -5.92 -18.35
N TYR A 134 -5.43 -6.15 -19.40
CA TYR A 134 -5.48 -5.30 -20.59
C TYR A 134 -6.69 -4.36 -20.59
N GLN A 135 -7.56 -4.45 -19.58
CA GLN A 135 -8.71 -3.56 -19.45
C GLN A 135 -8.26 -2.12 -19.20
N THR A 136 -8.82 -1.21 -19.97
CA THR A 136 -8.71 0.23 -19.78
C THR A 136 -9.86 0.74 -18.91
N VAL A 137 -9.77 1.99 -18.46
CA VAL A 137 -10.87 2.64 -17.70
C VAL A 137 -12.18 2.65 -18.49
N ALA A 138 -12.11 2.70 -19.83
CA ALA A 138 -13.29 2.67 -20.69
C ALA A 138 -13.98 1.30 -20.74
N ASP A 139 -13.27 0.22 -20.40
CA ASP A 139 -13.80 -1.15 -20.39
C ASP A 139 -14.46 -1.50 -19.04
N LEU A 140 -14.37 -0.62 -18.04
CA LEU A 140 -14.94 -0.83 -16.71
C LEU A 140 -16.42 -0.43 -16.67
N GLU A 141 -17.26 -1.26 -16.04
CA GLU A 141 -18.67 -0.91 -15.78
C GLU A 141 -18.82 0.34 -14.91
N ASP A 142 -17.92 0.50 -13.93
CA ASP A 142 -17.78 1.69 -13.10
C ASP A 142 -16.34 2.22 -13.21
N PRO A 143 -16.11 3.40 -13.80
CA PRO A 143 -14.79 4.02 -13.89
C PRO A 143 -14.10 4.22 -12.54
N ASN A 144 -14.84 4.32 -11.43
CA ASN A 144 -14.24 4.48 -10.10
C ASN A 144 -13.53 3.20 -9.62
N MET A 145 -13.80 2.04 -10.25
CA MET A 145 -13.12 0.79 -9.93
C MET A 145 -11.62 0.82 -10.22
N GLN A 146 -11.13 1.76 -11.03
CA GLN A 146 -9.70 1.98 -11.22
C GLN A 146 -8.96 2.37 -9.92
N PHE A 147 -9.69 2.92 -8.94
CA PHE A 147 -9.18 3.28 -7.61
C PHE A 147 -9.53 2.24 -6.54
N ALA A 148 -10.17 1.13 -6.93
CA ALA A 148 -10.52 0.08 -6.00
C ALA A 148 -9.25 -0.50 -5.36
N ALA A 149 -9.35 -0.81 -4.07
CA ALA A 149 -8.24 -1.43 -3.37
C ALA A 149 -7.97 -2.81 -3.95
N GLN A 150 -6.75 -3.00 -4.42
CA GLN A 150 -6.32 -4.29 -4.96
C GLN A 150 -6.24 -5.32 -3.84
N GLY A 151 -6.67 -6.54 -4.15
CA GLY A 151 -6.55 -7.66 -3.23
C GLY A 151 -5.09 -7.89 -2.81
N GLN A 152 -4.90 -8.51 -1.65
CA GLN A 152 -3.57 -8.78 -1.11
C GLN A 152 -2.81 -9.74 -2.02
N VAL A 153 -1.86 -9.23 -2.81
CA VAL A 153 -0.96 -10.01 -3.67
C VAL A 153 0.47 -9.66 -3.25
N LEU A 154 1.21 -10.65 -2.75
CA LEU A 154 2.56 -10.44 -2.23
C LEU A 154 3.59 -10.88 -3.26
N GLY A 155 4.63 -10.05 -3.43
CA GLY A 155 5.84 -10.40 -4.18
C GLY A 155 6.98 -10.93 -3.32
N THR A 156 6.90 -10.77 -1.99
CA THR A 156 7.92 -11.26 -1.06
C THR A 156 8.00 -12.79 -1.08
N ARG A 157 9.20 -13.34 -0.92
CA ARG A 157 9.46 -14.80 -0.84
C ARG A 157 8.92 -15.63 -2.02
N GLY A 158 8.98 -15.09 -3.24
CA GLY A 158 8.43 -15.76 -4.43
C GLY A 158 6.91 -15.70 -4.54
N GLY A 159 6.25 -15.04 -3.57
CA GLY A 159 4.83 -14.83 -3.50
C GLY A 159 4.09 -16.00 -2.90
N HIS A 160 3.40 -15.74 -1.79
CA HIS A 160 2.50 -16.68 -1.13
C HIS A 160 1.16 -16.02 -0.82
N THR A 161 0.16 -16.85 -0.49
CA THR A 161 -1.14 -16.35 -0.05
C THR A 161 -1.04 -15.97 1.42
N ILE A 162 -1.17 -14.68 1.72
CA ILE A 162 -1.35 -14.20 3.09
C ILE A 162 -2.84 -14.16 3.43
N SER A 163 -3.16 -14.31 4.71
CA SER A 163 -4.52 -14.14 5.21
C SER A 163 -4.50 -13.64 6.65
N LEU A 164 -5.53 -12.88 7.03
CA LEU A 164 -5.68 -12.40 8.41
C LEU A 164 -5.74 -13.57 9.41
N GLN A 165 -6.31 -14.71 9.00
CA GLN A 165 -6.38 -15.93 9.81
C GLN A 165 -5.00 -16.56 10.03
N GLN A 166 -4.11 -16.49 9.05
CA GLN A 166 -2.73 -16.96 9.20
C GLN A 166 -1.96 -16.00 10.10
N LEU A 167 -2.02 -14.69 9.84
CA LEU A 167 -1.40 -13.68 10.71
C LEU A 167 -1.83 -13.80 12.18
N ALA A 168 -3.13 -14.04 12.43
CA ALA A 168 -3.62 -14.26 13.79
C ALA A 168 -3.04 -15.53 14.45
N ARG A 169 -2.85 -16.60 13.67
CA ARG A 169 -2.20 -17.84 14.15
C ARG A 169 -0.71 -17.62 14.42
N ASP A 170 -0.06 -16.75 13.64
CA ASP A 170 1.36 -16.42 13.78
C ASP A 170 1.62 -15.42 14.93
N GLY A 171 0.57 -14.92 15.58
CA GLY A 171 0.67 -14.09 16.78
C GLY A 171 0.25 -12.63 16.62
N VAL A 172 -0.22 -12.22 15.44
CA VAL A 172 -0.78 -10.87 15.25
C VAL A 172 -2.10 -10.74 16.00
N VAL A 173 -2.25 -9.67 16.79
CA VAL A 173 -3.50 -9.33 17.45
C VAL A 173 -4.37 -8.50 16.49
N LEU A 174 -5.44 -9.10 15.97
CA LEU A 174 -6.39 -8.41 15.10
C LEU A 174 -7.36 -7.54 15.92
N LEU A 175 -7.44 -6.26 15.58
CA LEU A 175 -8.21 -5.25 16.36
C LEU A 175 -9.54 -4.81 15.71
N GLY A 176 -9.79 -5.27 14.47
CA GLY A 176 -10.90 -4.76 13.67
C GLY A 176 -10.58 -3.42 13.00
N GLY A 177 -11.59 -2.79 12.40
CA GLY A 177 -11.42 -1.52 11.68
C GLY A 177 -11.20 -0.33 12.61
N LEU A 178 -10.33 0.60 12.19
CA LEU A 178 -10.16 1.88 12.88
C LEU A 178 -11.46 2.69 12.85
N LYS A 179 -11.96 3.08 14.01
CA LYS A 179 -13.12 3.97 14.19
C LYS A 179 -12.67 5.39 14.48
N ARG A 180 -13.57 6.37 14.33
CA ARG A 180 -13.27 7.79 14.55
C ARG A 180 -12.88 8.03 16.02
N GLY A 181 -11.69 8.59 16.22
CA GLY A 181 -11.20 9.13 17.49
C GLY A 181 -10.31 8.17 18.30
N PHE A 182 -9.37 8.74 19.05
CA PHE A 182 -8.61 8.05 20.07
C PHE A 182 -9.33 8.19 21.42
N ARG A 183 -9.81 7.07 21.99
CA ARG A 183 -10.27 7.06 23.40
C ARG A 183 -9.16 6.49 24.27
N ARG A 184 -8.73 7.26 25.26
CA ARG A 184 -7.86 6.77 26.33
C ARG A 184 -8.66 5.86 27.26
N SER A 185 -8.98 4.64 26.82
CA SER A 185 -9.41 3.59 27.75
C SER A 185 -8.19 3.17 28.56
N ALA A 186 -8.26 3.35 29.88
CA ALA A 186 -7.22 2.91 30.81
C ALA A 186 -6.80 1.47 30.47
N ILE A 187 -5.49 1.26 30.28
CA ILE A 187 -4.91 -0.08 30.32
C ILE A 187 -5.25 -0.61 31.72
N PRO A 188 -6.08 -1.64 31.89
CA PRO A 188 -6.35 -2.16 33.22
C PRO A 188 -5.06 -2.82 33.69
N GLU A 189 -4.43 -2.27 34.72
CA GLU A 189 -3.38 -2.97 35.44
C GLU A 189 -3.95 -4.31 35.94
N GLY A 190 -3.34 -5.42 35.50
CA GLY A 190 -3.51 -6.71 36.17
C GLY A 190 -4.59 -7.69 35.67
N LYS A 191 -5.04 -7.68 34.40
CA LYS A 191 -5.86 -8.78 33.84
C LYS A 191 -5.28 -9.45 32.58
N PRO A 192 -5.46 -10.77 32.41
CA PRO A 192 -4.74 -11.57 31.40
C PRO A 192 -5.08 -11.13 29.97
N ARG A 193 -4.11 -11.34 29.05
CA ARG A 193 -3.97 -10.84 27.66
C ARG A 193 -5.11 -11.13 26.66
N ARG A 194 -6.36 -11.33 27.09
CA ARG A 194 -7.52 -11.49 26.21
C ARG A 194 -8.52 -10.38 26.52
N GLU A 195 -8.68 -9.47 25.56
CA GLU A 195 -9.67 -8.37 25.48
C GLU A 195 -9.09 -6.96 25.52
N LEU A 196 -8.46 -6.55 24.40
CA LEU A 196 -8.62 -5.17 23.94
C LEU A 196 -9.90 -5.11 23.07
N ARG A 197 -10.96 -4.48 23.59
CA ARG A 197 -12.17 -4.20 22.81
C ARG A 197 -12.11 -2.76 22.30
N PHE A 198 -11.98 -2.59 21.00
CA PHE A 198 -12.24 -1.33 20.30
C PHE A 198 -13.74 -1.27 19.99
N ARG A 199 -14.47 -0.34 20.64
CA ARG A 199 -15.88 -0.05 20.33
C ARG A 199 -16.01 1.02 19.28
#